data_AF-A0A1S1LZ36-F1
#
_entry.id   AF-A0A1S1LZ36-F1
#
_cell.length_a   1.000
_cell.length_b   1.000
_cell.length_c   1.000
_cell.angle_alpha   90.00
_cell.angle_beta   90.00
_cell.angle_gamma   90.00
#
_symmetry.space_group_name_H-M   'P 1'
#
loop_
_entity.id
_entity.type
_entity.pdbx_description
1 polymer ?
#
loop_
_entity_poly.entity_id
_entity_poly.type
_entity_poly.pdbx_seq_one_letter_code
_entity_poly.pdbx_strand_id
1 'polypeptide(L)'
;MINWAPRSNEDDEIEAIQRSIDEAREGQPGRIAKARDAVAAAKARCLEEQPWFSLLIVSPTYDSAGGLEGVLAQAPPVAYELFGKRLAVDLIANPTDARATIDEYTRMVGVTEMTPIAAAALVAICTELLPEIVARSENRSYDFEILPELVEMGLRVWEARAGEA
;
A
#
# COMPACT_ATOMS: atom_id res chain seq x y z
N MET A 1 -24.94 27.03 48.47
CA MET A 1 -23.85 26.08 48.75
C MET A 1 -23.57 25.35 47.45
N ILE A 2 -22.48 25.71 46.76
CA ILE A 2 -22.05 24.98 45.55
C ILE A 2 -21.35 23.73 46.07
N ASN A 3 -21.97 22.57 45.86
CA ASN A 3 -21.43 21.28 46.26
C ASN A 3 -20.31 20.91 45.27
N TRP A 4 -19.07 21.29 45.60
CA TRP A 4 -17.89 20.94 44.82
C TRP A 4 -17.46 19.53 45.26
N ALA A 5 -18.06 18.51 44.65
CA ALA A 5 -17.50 17.17 44.75
C ALA A 5 -16.08 17.22 44.12
N PRO A 6 -15.05 16.61 44.75
CA PRO A 6 -13.73 16.54 44.14
C PRO A 6 -13.87 15.78 42.82
N ARG A 7 -13.40 16.37 41.71
CA ARG A 7 -13.25 15.64 40.44
C ARG A 7 -12.49 14.35 40.70
N SER A 8 -13.02 13.23 40.21
CA SER A 8 -12.37 11.94 40.38
C SER A 8 -11.16 11.86 39.43
N ASN A 9 -10.11 11.13 39.80
CA ASN A 9 -8.95 10.90 38.91
C ASN A 9 -9.38 10.27 37.57
N GLU A 10 -10.50 9.54 37.56
CA GLU A 10 -11.10 8.94 36.37
C GLU A 10 -11.68 9.99 35.40
N ASP A 11 -12.25 11.09 35.91
CA ASP A 11 -12.78 12.17 35.07
C ASP A 11 -11.64 12.90 34.32
N ASP A 12 -10.51 13.11 35.00
CA ASP A 12 -9.32 13.72 34.40
C ASP A 12 -8.66 12.80 33.36
N GLU A 13 -8.65 11.48 33.60
CA GLU A 13 -8.18 10.47 32.64
C GLU A 13 -9.09 10.40 31.39
N ILE A 14 -10.41 10.46 31.56
CA ILE A 14 -11.37 10.49 30.45
C ILE A 14 -11.20 11.76 29.61
N GLU A 15 -11.05 12.93 30.24
CA GLU A 15 -10.81 14.20 29.54
C GLU A 15 -9.48 14.16 28.76
N ALA A 16 -8.43 13.53 29.32
CA ALA A 16 -7.15 13.36 28.64
C ALA A 16 -7.26 12.43 27.42
N ILE A 17 -7.98 11.32 27.53
CA ILE A 17 -8.24 10.39 26.41
C ILE A 17 -9.03 11.08 25.31
N GLN A 18 -10.11 11.80 25.65
CA GLN A 18 -10.92 12.52 24.68
C GLN A 18 -10.12 13.58 23.93
N ARG A 19 -9.28 14.35 24.64
CA ARG A 19 -8.40 15.34 24.01
C ARG A 19 -7.42 14.69 23.05
N SER A 20 -6.80 13.57 23.45
CA SER A 20 -5.89 12.82 22.56
C SER A 20 -6.61 12.32 21.31
N ILE A 21 -7.87 11.87 21.44
CA ILE A 21 -8.68 11.42 20.31
C ILE A 21 -9.01 12.58 19.37
N ASP A 22 -9.42 13.73 19.92
CA ASP A 22 -9.76 14.91 19.14
C ASP A 22 -8.54 15.47 18.39
N GLU A 23 -7.38 15.56 19.06
CA GLU A 23 -6.11 15.97 18.44
C GLU A 23 -5.71 15.01 17.30
N ALA A 24 -5.80 13.70 17.52
CA ALA A 24 -5.49 12.70 16.50
C ALA A 24 -6.43 12.81 15.30
N ARG A 25 -7.74 13.01 15.55
CA ARG A 25 -8.75 13.20 14.51
C ARG A 25 -8.52 14.47 13.70
N GLU A 26 -8.22 15.59 14.35
CA GLU A 26 -7.95 16.87 13.68
C GLU A 26 -6.66 16.84 12.86
N GLY A 27 -5.63 16.17 13.35
CA GLY A 27 -4.35 16.01 12.66
C GLY A 27 -4.34 14.95 11.56
N GLN A 28 -5.27 13.99 11.57
CA GLN A 28 -5.29 12.85 10.65
C GLN A 28 -5.32 13.27 9.16
N PRO A 29 -6.19 14.19 8.70
CA PRO A 29 -6.23 14.57 7.28
C PRO A 29 -4.90 15.11 6.77
N GLY A 30 -4.21 15.93 7.57
CA GLY A 30 -2.90 16.49 7.21
C GLY A 30 -1.81 15.42 7.10
N ARG A 31 -1.81 14.44 8.01
CA ARG A 31 -0.88 13.29 7.94
C ARG A 31 -1.15 12.41 6.73
N ILE A 32 -2.42 12.12 6.43
CA ILE A 32 -2.80 11.37 5.23
C ILE A 32 -2.34 12.09 3.97
N ALA A 33 -2.57 13.40 3.87
CA ALA A 33 -2.13 14.19 2.71
C ALA A 33 -0.61 14.13 2.54
N LYS A 34 0.15 14.37 3.61
CA LYS A 34 1.61 14.28 3.60
C LYS A 34 2.11 12.88 3.22
N ALA A 35 1.50 11.83 3.75
CA ALA A 35 1.86 10.45 3.43
C ALA A 35 1.57 10.14 1.95
N ARG A 36 0.44 10.58 1.41
CA ARG A 36 0.11 10.43 -0.02
C ARG A 36 1.12 11.13 -0.92
N ASP A 37 1.52 12.35 -0.58
CA ASP A 37 2.53 13.09 -1.34
C ASP A 37 3.88 12.36 -1.33
N ALA A 38 4.29 11.81 -0.18
CA ALA A 38 5.52 11.03 -0.05
C ALA A 38 5.46 9.73 -0.88
N VAL A 39 4.34 9.02 -0.85
CA VAL A 39 4.11 7.81 -1.65
C VAL A 39 4.14 8.13 -3.15
N ALA A 40 3.48 9.21 -3.57
CA ALA A 40 3.47 9.63 -4.97
C ALA A 40 4.89 9.95 -5.47
N ALA A 41 5.70 10.63 -4.66
CA ALA A 41 7.10 10.90 -4.98
C ALA A 41 7.95 9.62 -5.05
N ALA A 42 7.76 8.69 -4.11
CA ALA A 42 8.46 7.42 -4.08
C ALA A 42 8.09 6.53 -5.27
N LYS A 43 6.80 6.46 -5.62
CA LYS A 43 6.29 5.77 -6.81
C LYS A 43 6.90 6.34 -8.09
N ALA A 44 6.90 7.66 -8.25
CA ALA A 44 7.49 8.31 -9.43
C ALA A 44 8.98 7.95 -9.58
N ARG A 45 9.76 8.09 -8.51
CA ARG A 45 11.18 7.72 -8.49
C ARG A 45 11.40 6.23 -8.78
N CYS A 46 10.61 5.35 -8.15
CA CYS A 46 10.74 3.92 -8.36
C CYS A 46 10.42 3.52 -9.80
N LEU A 47 9.41 4.10 -10.42
CA LEU A 47 9.04 3.75 -11.80
C LEU A 47 10.06 4.27 -12.82
N GLU A 48 10.81 5.32 -12.50
CA GLU A 48 11.95 5.77 -13.29
C GLU A 48 13.14 4.79 -13.19
N GLU A 49 13.46 4.34 -11.97
CA GLU A 49 14.62 3.49 -11.70
C GLU A 49 14.39 2.00 -12.00
N GLN A 50 13.18 1.50 -11.74
CA GLN A 50 12.80 0.09 -11.85
C GLN A 50 11.36 -0.03 -12.39
N PRO A 51 11.14 0.30 -13.67
CA PRO A 51 9.86 0.05 -14.34
C PRO A 51 9.56 -1.45 -14.41
N TRP A 52 8.30 -1.82 -14.65
CA TRP A 52 7.89 -3.23 -14.82
C TRP A 52 8.80 -4.01 -15.78
N PHE A 53 9.09 -3.41 -16.95
CA PHE A 53 9.90 -4.05 -17.99
C PHE A 53 11.34 -4.34 -17.56
N SER A 54 11.89 -3.62 -16.58
CA SER A 54 13.25 -3.90 -16.07
C SER A 54 13.30 -5.15 -15.19
N LEU A 55 12.15 -5.69 -14.78
CA LEU A 55 12.05 -6.91 -13.98
C LEU A 55 11.86 -8.16 -14.85
N LEU A 56 11.69 -8.01 -16.16
CA LEU A 56 11.44 -9.12 -17.06
C LEU A 56 12.74 -9.85 -17.39
N ILE A 57 12.67 -11.18 -17.38
CA ILE A 57 13.69 -12.06 -17.94
C ILE A 57 13.41 -12.15 -19.43
N VAL A 58 14.41 -11.78 -20.23
CA VAL A 58 14.30 -11.69 -21.68
C VAL A 58 15.21 -12.75 -22.32
N SER A 59 14.62 -13.65 -23.09
CA SER A 59 15.34 -14.73 -23.79
C SER A 59 15.07 -14.67 -25.30
N PRO A 60 16.10 -14.73 -26.16
CA PRO A 60 15.89 -14.81 -27.60
C PRO A 60 15.23 -16.14 -27.96
N THR A 61 14.31 -16.10 -28.92
CA THR A 61 13.71 -17.29 -29.53
C THR A 61 14.29 -17.49 -30.92
N TYR A 62 14.56 -18.75 -31.26
CA TYR A 62 15.19 -19.12 -32.53
C TYR A 62 14.29 -20.09 -33.29
N ASP A 63 14.27 -19.93 -34.62
CA ASP A 63 13.60 -20.87 -35.51
C ASP A 63 14.34 -22.20 -35.60
N SER A 64 13.77 -23.16 -36.32
CA SER A 64 14.37 -24.48 -36.53
C SER A 64 15.73 -24.48 -37.26
N ALA A 65 16.09 -23.37 -37.92
CA ALA A 65 17.37 -23.19 -38.61
C ALA A 65 18.41 -22.42 -37.77
N GLY A 66 18.06 -22.01 -36.54
CA GLY A 66 18.90 -21.21 -35.67
C GLY A 66 18.90 -19.71 -35.98
N GLY A 67 17.98 -19.25 -36.85
CA GLY A 67 17.72 -17.84 -37.09
C GLY A 67 16.98 -17.20 -35.92
N LEU A 68 17.28 -15.94 -35.60
CA LEU A 68 16.55 -15.20 -34.57
C LEU A 68 15.10 -14.97 -35.03
N GLU A 69 14.15 -15.57 -34.33
CA GLU A 69 12.71 -15.49 -34.62
C GLU A 69 12.03 -14.39 -33.79
N GLY A 70 12.55 -14.14 -32.57
CA GLY A 70 11.97 -13.14 -31.69
C GLY A 70 12.54 -13.16 -30.29
N VAL A 71 11.72 -12.71 -29.35
CA VAL A 71 12.08 -12.56 -27.94
C VAL A 71 10.91 -13.02 -27.08
N LEU A 72 11.22 -13.90 -26.12
CA LEU A 72 10.33 -14.26 -25.04
C LEU A 72 10.68 -13.40 -23.82
N ALA A 73 9.70 -12.65 -23.31
CA ALA A 73 9.82 -11.91 -22.06
C ALA A 73 8.90 -12.53 -21.01
N GLN A 74 9.45 -12.81 -19.82
CA GLN A 74 8.71 -13.42 -18.72
C GLN A 74 9.06 -12.72 -17.40
N ALA A 75 8.06 -12.37 -16.61
CA ALA A 75 8.30 -11.87 -15.26
C ALA A 75 8.58 -13.05 -14.30
N PRO A 76 9.58 -12.95 -13.42
CA PRO A 76 9.77 -13.91 -12.34
C PRO A 76 8.67 -13.75 -11.27
N PRO A 77 8.39 -14.79 -10.46
CA PRO A 77 7.37 -14.72 -9.39
C PRO A 77 7.52 -13.51 -8.47
N VAL A 78 8.75 -13.18 -8.06
CA VAL A 78 9.06 -12.04 -7.20
C VAL A 78 8.62 -10.68 -7.79
N ALA A 79 8.59 -10.55 -9.13
CA ALA A 79 8.12 -9.33 -9.77
C ALA A 79 6.60 -9.17 -9.64
N TYR A 80 5.85 -10.27 -9.80
CA TYR A 80 4.40 -10.29 -9.58
C TYR A 80 4.04 -10.01 -8.13
N GLU A 81 4.78 -10.60 -7.19
CA GLU A 81 4.59 -10.37 -5.75
C GLU A 81 4.85 -8.90 -5.38
N LEU A 82 5.96 -8.33 -5.88
CA LEU A 82 6.30 -6.92 -5.62
C LEU A 82 5.25 -5.96 -6.18
N PHE A 83 4.87 -6.11 -7.46
CA PHE A 83 3.83 -5.27 -8.06
C PHE A 83 2.45 -5.52 -7.47
N GLY A 84 2.16 -6.75 -7.03
CA GLY A 84 0.96 -7.10 -6.29
C GLY A 84 0.88 -6.38 -4.95
N LYS A 85 1.97 -6.35 -4.18
CA LYS A 85 2.06 -5.59 -2.93
C LYS A 85 1.87 -4.10 -3.16
N ARG A 86 2.52 -3.53 -4.20
CA ARG A 86 2.33 -2.12 -4.58
C ARG A 86 0.86 -1.81 -4.88
N LEU A 87 0.20 -2.67 -5.68
CA LEU A 87 -1.22 -2.53 -6.00
C LEU A 87 -2.11 -2.64 -4.76
N ALA A 88 -1.84 -3.62 -3.88
CA ALA A 88 -2.60 -3.83 -2.65
C ALA A 88 -2.61 -2.57 -1.78
N VAL A 89 -1.45 -1.94 -1.57
CA VAL A 89 -1.36 -0.73 -0.77
C VAL A 89 -2.02 0.46 -1.47
N ASP A 90 -1.79 0.65 -2.76
CA ASP A 90 -2.41 1.75 -3.53
C ASP A 90 -3.95 1.66 -3.50
N LEU A 91 -4.52 0.44 -3.52
CA LEU A 91 -5.95 0.19 -3.42
C LEU A 91 -6.51 0.51 -2.02
N ILE A 92 -5.83 0.09 -0.95
CA ILE A 92 -6.26 0.38 0.43
C ILE A 92 -6.12 1.87 0.74
N ALA A 93 -5.10 2.54 0.22
CA ALA A 93 -4.89 3.98 0.41
C ALA A 93 -5.91 4.84 -0.34
N ASN A 94 -6.49 4.33 -1.43
CA ASN A 94 -7.43 5.04 -2.31
C ASN A 94 -8.65 4.17 -2.67
N PRO A 95 -9.44 3.70 -1.69
CA PRO A 95 -10.50 2.72 -1.93
C PRO A 95 -11.63 3.26 -2.80
N THR A 96 -11.87 4.58 -2.76
CA THR A 96 -12.88 5.26 -3.59
C THR A 96 -12.49 5.35 -5.06
N ASP A 97 -11.20 5.16 -5.40
CA ASP A 97 -10.67 5.28 -6.76
C ASP A 97 -10.02 3.97 -7.24
N ALA A 98 -10.45 2.85 -6.66
CA ALA A 98 -9.89 1.52 -6.95
C ALA A 98 -9.86 1.18 -8.44
N ARG A 99 -10.87 1.63 -9.21
CA ARG A 99 -10.92 1.42 -10.65
C ARG A 99 -9.80 2.15 -11.39
N ALA A 100 -9.57 3.43 -11.09
CA ALA A 100 -8.50 4.19 -11.75
C ALA A 100 -7.12 3.65 -11.38
N THR A 101 -6.94 3.20 -10.12
CA THR A 101 -5.71 2.51 -9.69
C THR A 101 -5.48 1.25 -10.53
N ILE A 102 -6.48 0.39 -10.71
CA ILE A 102 -6.36 -0.82 -11.54
C ILE A 102 -6.04 -0.46 -13.00
N ASP A 103 -6.70 0.57 -13.55
CA ASP A 103 -6.46 1.02 -14.92
C ASP A 103 -5.06 1.65 -15.10
N GLU A 104 -4.48 2.26 -14.07
CA GLU A 104 -3.09 2.69 -14.03
C GLU A 104 -2.13 1.50 -14.08
N TYR A 105 -2.32 0.50 -13.22
CA TYR A 105 -1.47 -0.70 -13.23
C TYR A 105 -1.56 -1.48 -14.54
N THR A 106 -2.76 -1.60 -15.09
CA THR A 106 -2.98 -2.22 -16.41
C THR A 106 -2.18 -1.51 -17.50
N ARG A 107 -2.08 -0.17 -17.45
CA ARG A 107 -1.24 0.61 -18.38
C ARG A 107 0.26 0.41 -18.12
N MET A 108 0.66 0.24 -16.87
CA MET A 108 2.08 0.02 -16.50
C MET A 108 2.60 -1.35 -16.95
N VAL A 109 1.78 -2.40 -16.79
CA VAL A 109 2.25 -3.80 -16.91
C VAL A 109 1.65 -4.55 -18.10
N GLY A 110 0.55 -4.06 -18.65
CA GLY A 110 -0.22 -4.72 -19.70
C GLY A 110 -1.33 -5.62 -19.16
N VAL A 111 -2.36 -5.86 -19.99
CA VAL A 111 -3.56 -6.63 -19.61
C VAL A 111 -3.23 -8.07 -19.21
N THR A 112 -2.31 -8.71 -19.92
CA THR A 112 -1.90 -10.10 -19.65
C THR A 112 -1.27 -10.25 -18.27
N GLU A 113 -0.40 -9.32 -17.90
CA GLU A 113 0.34 -9.35 -16.63
C GLU A 113 -0.52 -8.89 -15.44
N MET A 114 -1.59 -8.14 -15.70
CA MET A 114 -2.44 -7.61 -14.64
C MET A 114 -3.12 -8.70 -13.81
N THR A 115 -3.49 -9.83 -14.43
CA THR A 115 -4.17 -10.94 -13.71
C THR A 115 -3.32 -11.52 -12.57
N PRO A 116 -2.08 -11.99 -12.80
CA PRO A 116 -1.24 -12.48 -11.71
C PRO A 116 -0.88 -11.39 -10.68
N ILE A 117 -0.71 -10.13 -11.11
CA ILE A 117 -0.49 -9.00 -10.19
C ILE A 117 -1.70 -8.78 -9.27
N ALA A 118 -2.92 -8.80 -9.81
CA ALA A 118 -4.14 -8.66 -9.03
C ALA A 118 -4.34 -9.83 -8.06
N ALA A 119 -3.99 -11.05 -8.47
CA ALA A 119 -4.00 -12.22 -7.58
C ALA A 119 -3.00 -12.04 -6.42
N ALA A 120 -1.76 -11.62 -6.70
CA ALA A 120 -0.77 -11.33 -5.67
C ALA A 120 -1.21 -10.19 -4.74
N ALA A 121 -1.86 -9.16 -5.27
CA ALA A 121 -2.43 -8.07 -4.48
C ALA A 121 -3.52 -8.57 -3.52
N LEU A 122 -4.44 -9.42 -4.01
CA LEU A 122 -5.47 -10.02 -3.17
C LEU A 122 -4.87 -10.87 -2.05
N VAL A 123 -3.83 -11.65 -2.35
CA VAL A 123 -3.09 -12.41 -1.33
C VAL A 123 -2.50 -11.45 -0.29
N ALA A 124 -1.77 -10.42 -0.69
CA ALA A 124 -1.18 -9.44 0.23
C ALA A 124 -2.25 -8.75 1.11
N ILE A 125 -3.38 -8.35 0.53
CA ILE A 125 -4.51 -7.78 1.27
C ILE A 125 -5.00 -8.78 2.32
N CYS A 126 -5.22 -10.04 1.95
CA CYS A 126 -5.79 -11.04 2.86
C CYS A 126 -4.82 -11.53 3.94
N THR A 127 -3.52 -11.63 3.64
CA THR A 127 -2.54 -12.26 4.54
C THR A 127 -1.69 -11.28 5.32
N GLU A 128 -1.49 -10.06 4.81
CA GLU A 128 -0.63 -9.04 5.43
C GLU A 128 -1.46 -7.87 5.95
N LEU A 129 -2.37 -7.32 5.14
CA LEU A 129 -2.99 -6.02 5.43
C LEU A 129 -4.26 -6.12 6.28
N LEU A 130 -5.21 -6.98 5.89
CA LEU A 130 -6.47 -7.16 6.62
C LEU A 130 -6.26 -7.69 8.05
N PRO A 131 -5.38 -8.67 8.32
CA PRO A 131 -5.15 -9.13 9.69
C PRO A 131 -4.69 -8.01 10.62
N GLU A 132 -3.77 -7.15 10.15
CA GLU A 132 -3.29 -6.00 10.93
C GLU A 132 -4.41 -4.99 11.19
N ILE A 133 -5.22 -4.68 10.17
CA ILE A 133 -6.36 -3.76 10.29
C ILE A 133 -7.39 -4.30 11.31
N VAL A 134 -7.72 -5.59 11.23
CA VAL A 134 -8.67 -6.24 12.13
C VAL A 134 -8.12 -6.25 13.56
N ALA A 135 -6.88 -6.71 13.76
CA ALA A 135 -6.25 -6.77 15.08
C ALA A 135 -6.22 -5.41 15.78
N ARG A 136 -5.96 -4.32 15.04
CA ARG A 136 -6.00 -2.97 15.61
C ARG A 136 -7.42 -2.49 15.91
N SER A 137 -8.37 -2.78 15.01
CA SER A 137 -9.78 -2.42 15.20
C SER A 137 -10.40 -3.13 16.41
N GLU A 138 -9.98 -4.36 16.70
CA GLU A 138 -10.43 -5.12 17.88
C GLU A 138 -9.85 -4.58 19.20
N ASN A 139 -8.62 -4.07 19.18
CA ASN A 139 -7.92 -3.60 20.38
C ASN A 139 -8.15 -2.11 20.69
N ARG A 140 -8.49 -1.30 19.69
CA ARG A 140 -8.70 0.15 19.84
C ARG A 140 -9.90 0.60 18.98
N SER A 141 -11.01 0.89 19.63
CA SER A 141 -12.07 1.67 19.00
C SER A 141 -11.56 3.11 18.80
N TYR A 142 -11.69 3.66 17.58
CA TYR A 142 -11.27 5.03 17.20
C TYR A 142 -9.76 5.26 17.05
N ASP A 143 -9.03 4.30 16.48
CA ASP A 143 -7.63 4.50 16.12
C ASP A 143 -7.48 5.31 14.82
N PHE A 144 -7.26 6.61 14.97
CA PHE A 144 -7.03 7.55 13.85
C PHE A 144 -5.63 7.43 13.23
N GLU A 145 -4.75 6.57 13.74
CA GLU A 145 -3.41 6.35 13.19
C GLU A 145 -3.37 5.26 12.11
N ILE A 146 -4.33 4.34 12.10
CA ILE A 146 -4.36 3.20 11.16
C ILE A 146 -4.28 3.68 9.72
N LEU A 147 -5.14 4.62 9.31
CA LEU A 147 -5.19 5.06 7.92
C LEU A 147 -3.92 5.80 7.47
N PRO A 148 -3.38 6.78 8.23
CA PRO A 148 -2.05 7.34 7.96
C PRO A 148 -0.96 6.26 7.81
N GLU A 149 -0.86 5.30 8.73
CA GLU A 149 0.18 4.27 8.69
C GLU A 149 0.04 3.33 7.49
N LEU A 150 -1.20 2.98 7.11
CA LEU A 150 -1.47 2.18 5.91
C LEU A 150 -1.06 2.92 4.63
N VAL A 151 -1.27 4.24 4.59
CA VAL A 151 -0.79 5.07 3.47
C VAL A 151 0.74 5.11 3.48
N GLU A 152 1.37 5.32 4.64
CA GLU A 152 2.84 5.32 4.78
C GLU A 152 3.49 3.98 4.47
N MET A 153 2.78 2.86 4.64
CA MET A 153 3.26 1.56 4.18
C MET A 153 3.48 1.54 2.66
N GLY A 154 2.79 2.38 1.91
CA GLY A 154 3.01 2.57 0.48
C GLY A 154 4.44 3.05 0.19
N LEU A 155 5.00 3.90 1.07
CA LEU A 155 6.37 4.38 0.94
C LEU A 155 7.35 3.21 0.99
N ARG A 156 7.21 2.35 2.01
CA ARG A 156 8.06 1.17 2.19
C ARG A 156 7.98 0.21 1.01
N VAL A 157 6.77 -0.03 0.51
CA VAL A 157 6.55 -0.97 -0.61
C VAL A 157 7.05 -0.41 -1.95
N TRP A 158 6.97 0.90 -2.16
CA TRP A 158 7.52 1.56 -3.34
C TRP A 158 9.03 1.75 -3.28
N GLU A 159 9.63 1.80 -2.08
CA GLU A 159 11.08 1.81 -1.90
C GLU A 159 11.71 0.41 -1.98
N ALA A 160 10.95 -0.65 -1.68
CA ALA A 160 11.41 -2.03 -1.77
C ALA A 160 11.79 -2.42 -3.21
N ARG A 161 12.90 -3.17 -3.33
CA ARG A 161 13.40 -3.71 -4.60
C ARG A 161 13.15 -5.21 -4.73
N ALA A 162 13.04 -5.67 -5.98
CA ALA A 162 12.97 -7.10 -6.28
C ALA A 162 14.21 -7.82 -5.72
N GLY A 163 14.00 -8.78 -4.80
CA GLY A 163 15.05 -9.53 -4.11
C GLY A 163 15.35 -9.08 -2.67
N GLU A 164 14.73 -8.00 -2.19
CA GLU A 164 14.81 -7.55 -0.79
C GLU A 164 13.59 -7.96 0.05
N ALA A 165 12.63 -8.67 -0.57
CA ALA A 165 11.40 -9.18 0.05
C ALA A 165 11.51 -10.66 0.41
#